data_AF-A0A949GN67-F1
#
_entry.id   AF-A0A949GN67-F1
#
_cell.length_a   1.000
_cell.length_b   1.000
_cell.length_c   1.000
_cell.angle_alpha   90.00
_cell.angle_beta   90.00
_cell.angle_gamma   90.00
#
_symmetry.space_group_name_H-M   'P 1'
#
loop_
_entity.id
_entity.type
_entity.pdbx_description
1 polymer ?
#
loop_
_entity_poly.entity_id
_entity_poly.type
_entity_poly.pdbx_seq_one_letter_code
_entity_poly.pdbx_strand_id
1 'polypeptide(L)' 'MYAMERYRSIVERVRGKGRASVNDLADHLDVAPETIRRDLSYLEKQGLVQRVHGGAIPIWLEPTVD' A
#
# COMPACT_ATOMS: atom_id res chain seq x y z
N MET A 1 13.28 -10.00 0.51
CA MET A 1 12.38 -9.67 1.63
C MET A 1 11.20 -10.64 1.68
N TYR A 2 10.85 -11.14 2.85
CA TYR A 2 9.68 -12.03 3.02
C TYR A 2 8.37 -11.25 2.90
N ALA A 3 7.28 -11.92 2.49
CA ALA A 3 6.00 -11.26 2.26
C ALA A 3 5.46 -10.51 3.49
N MET A 4 5.56 -11.10 4.69
CA MET A 4 5.07 -10.48 5.92
C MET A 4 5.83 -9.20 6.31
N GLU A 5 7.14 -9.20 6.12
CA GLU A 5 7.99 -8.02 6.34
C GLU A 5 7.64 -6.90 5.35
N ARG A 6 7.40 -7.28 4.09
CA ARG A 6 6.94 -6.35 3.05
C ARG A 6 5.58 -5.76 3.37
N TYR A 7 4.62 -6.57 3.80
CA TYR A 7 3.29 -6.13 4.21
C TYR A 7 3.35 -5.10 5.34
N ARG A 8 4.14 -5.39 6.37
CA ARG A 8 4.36 -4.45 7.48
C ARG A 8 4.91 -3.12 6.98
N SER A 9 5.95 -3.17 6.14
CA SER A 9 6.58 -1.99 5.56
C SER A 9 5.61 -1.16 4.71
N ILE A 10 4.77 -1.81 3.90
CA ILE A 10 3.73 -1.15 3.11
C ILE A 10 2.72 -0.43 4.01
N VAL A 11 2.20 -1.10 5.04
CA VAL A 11 1.21 -0.51 5.95
C VAL A 11 1.80 0.67 6.73
N GLU A 12 3.01 0.52 7.27
CA GLU A 12 3.70 1.59 7.99
C GLU A 12 3.93 2.80 7.08
N ARG A 13 4.35 2.58 5.83
CA ARG A 13 4.59 3.68 4.88
C ARG A 13 3.31 4.39 4.46
N VAL A 14 2.24 3.65 4.19
CA VAL A 14 0.92 4.21 3.87
C VAL A 14 0.39 5.04 5.03
N ARG A 15 0.53 4.55 6.27
CA ARG A 15 0.14 5.30 7.49
C ARG A 15 1.00 6.54 7.73
N GLY A 16 2.32 6.43 7.56
CA GLY A 16 3.25 7.54 7.82
C GLY A 16 3.13 8.68 6.81
N LYS A 17 2.88 8.37 5.53
CA LYS A 17 2.75 9.38 4.46
C LYS A 17 1.32 9.81 4.16
N GLY A 18 0.31 9.12 4.70
CA GLY A 18 -1.10 9.30 4.34
C GLY A 18 -1.47 8.74 2.95
N ARG A 19 -0.50 8.47 2.08
CA ARG A 19 -0.67 7.80 0.79
C ARG A 19 0.64 7.18 0.34
N ALA A 20 0.58 6.08 -0.40
CA ALA A 20 1.72 5.56 -1.14
C ALA A 20 1.30 5.09 -2.53
N SER A 21 2.10 5.40 -3.55
CA SER A 21 1.88 4.88 -4.91
C SER A 21 2.52 3.50 -5.06
N VAL A 22 2.04 2.74 -6.05
CA VAL A 22 2.64 1.43 -6.40
C VAL A 22 4.12 1.59 -6.75
N ASN A 23 4.48 2.63 -7.51
CA ASN A 23 5.87 2.87 -7.91
C ASN A 23 6.73 3.27 -6.70
N ASP A 24 6.26 4.17 -5.83
CA ASP A 24 7.01 4.58 -4.63
C ASP A 24 7.26 3.39 -3.69
N LEU A 25 6.30 2.47 -3.58
CA LEU A 25 6.48 1.24 -2.80
C LEU A 25 7.42 0.24 -3.48
N ALA A 26 7.32 0.10 -4.81
CA ALA A 26 8.16 -0.80 -5.60
C ALA A 26 9.64 -0.39 -5.51
N ASP A 27 9.92 0.90 -5.72
CA ASP A 27 11.26 1.47 -5.66
C ASP A 27 11.85 1.37 -4.24
N HIS A 28 11.03 1.65 -3.22
CA HIS A 28 11.49 1.61 -1.83
C HIS A 28 11.79 0.21 -1.31
N LEU A 29 11.05 -0.80 -1.80
CA LEU A 29 11.11 -2.18 -1.32
C LEU A 29 11.89 -3.10 -2.25
N ASP A 30 12.44 -2.56 -3.34
CA ASP A 30 13.18 -3.26 -4.39
C ASP A 30 12.42 -4.49 -4.91
N VAL A 31 11.17 -4.26 -5.34
CA VAL A 31 10.30 -5.31 -5.92
C VAL A 31 9.58 -4.79 -7.14
N ALA A 32 9.17 -5.70 -8.03
CA ALA A 32 8.38 -5.33 -9.19
C ALA A 32 7.03 -4.68 -8.80
N PRO A 33 6.52 -3.71 -9.58
CA PRO A 33 5.21 -3.08 -9.35
C PRO A 33 4.05 -4.07 -9.24
N GLU A 34 4.10 -5.19 -9.96
CA GLU A 34 3.09 -6.26 -9.88
C GLU A 34 3.04 -6.92 -8.50
N THR A 35 4.19 -7.05 -7.82
CA THR A 35 4.27 -7.57 -6.44
C THR A 35 3.52 -6.64 -5.51
N ILE A 36 3.79 -5.33 -5.58
CA ILE A 36 3.07 -4.33 -4.78
C ILE A 36 1.57 -4.35 -5.07
N ARG A 37 1.14 -4.47 -6.33
CA ARG A 37 -0.30 -4.56 -6.65
C ARG A 37 -0.96 -5.78 -6.00
N ARG A 38 -0.28 -6.94 -6.00
CA ARG A 38 -0.77 -8.16 -5.33
C ARG A 38 -0.81 -7.96 -3.81
N ASP A 39 0.24 -7.40 -3.23
CA ASP A 39 0.33 -7.14 -1.79
C ASP A 39 -0.75 -6.15 -1.32
N LEU A 40 -0.93 -5.03 -2.04
CA LEU A 40 -1.98 -4.05 -1.74
C LEU A 40 -3.38 -4.69 -1.83
N SER A 41 -3.60 -5.58 -2.80
CA SER A 41 -4.87 -6.30 -2.94
C SER A 41 -5.10 -7.25 -1.76
N TYR A 42 -4.05 -7.89 -1.25
CA TYR A 42 -4.12 -8.71 -0.05
C TYR A 42 -4.43 -7.84 1.18
N LEU A 43 -3.67 -6.76 1.39
CA LEU A 43 -3.82 -5.85 2.53
C LEU A 43 -5.18 -5.15 2.58
N GLU A 44 -5.75 -4.79 1.43
CA GLU A 44 -7.10 -4.25 1.32
C GLU A 44 -8.15 -5.26 1.80
N LYS A 45 -8.04 -6.52 1.37
CA LYS A 45 -8.92 -7.60 1.86
C LYS A 45 -8.79 -7.84 3.37
N GLN A 46 -7.64 -7.51 3.96
CA GLN A 46 -7.42 -7.59 5.41
C GLN A 46 -7.85 -6.31 6.15
N GLY A 47 -8.34 -5.28 5.45
CA GLY A 47 -8.71 -4.00 6.06
C GLY A 47 -7.53 -3.22 6.62
N LEU A 48 -6.32 -3.42 6.09
CA LEU A 48 -5.10 -2.77 6.58
C LEU A 48 -4.76 -1.49 5.82
N VAL A 49 -5.20 -1.38 4.57
CA VAL A 49 -5.11 -0.21 3.69
C VAL A 49 -6.36 -0.16 2.81
N GLN A 50 -6.65 0.99 2.20
CA GLN A 50 -7.66 1.14 1.15
C GLN A 50 -6.93 1.42 -0.17
N ARG A 51 -7.28 0.72 -1.26
CA ARG A 51 -6.67 1.00 -2.56
C ARG A 51 -7.33 2.19 -3.22
N VAL A 52 -6.51 2.93 -3.96
CA VAL A 52 -6.91 4.03 -4.85
C VAL A 52 -6.27 3.82 -6.20
N HIS A 53 -6.63 4.65 -7.20
CA HIS A 53 -5.98 4.58 -8.50
C HIS A 53 -4.46 4.76 -8.33
N GLY A 54 -3.70 3.72 -8.69
CA GLY A 54 -2.24 3.71 -8.66
C GLY A 54 -1.57 3.56 -7.28
N GLY A 55 -2.31 3.28 -6.20
CA GLY A 55 -1.70 3.20 -4.86
C GLY A 55 -2.65 2.79 -3.73
N ALA A 56 -2.34 3.23 -2.52
CA ALA A 56 -3.15 3.00 -1.34
C ALA A 56 -3.07 4.15 -0.33
N ILE A 57 -4.10 4.23 0.50
CA ILE A 57 -4.29 5.19 1.60
C ILE A 57 -4.64 4.43 2.90
N PRO A 58 -4.46 5.02 4.10
CA PRO A 58 -4.97 4.47 5.35
C PRO A 58 -6.50 4.33 5.33
N ILE A 59 -7.01 3.29 6.02
CA ILE A 59 -8.46 3.02 6.12
C ILE A 59 -9.28 4.10 6.86
N TRP A 60 -8.62 5.06 7.51
CA TRP A 60 -9.26 6.16 8.24
C TRP A 60 -9.31 7.47 7.44
N LEU A 61 -8.73 7.51 6.22
CA LEU A 61 -8.92 8.66 5.35
C LEU A 61 -10.28 8.52 4.68
N GLU A 62 -11.23 9.35 5.11
CA GLU A 62 -12.51 9.50 4.43
C GLU A 62 -12.24 9.82 2.94
N PRO A 63 -12.94 9.18 2.00
CA PRO A 63 -12.81 9.54 0.61
C PRO A 63 -13.25 11.00 0.45
N THR A 64 -12.32 11.89 0.14
CA THR A 64 -12.66 13.21 -0.38
C THR A 64 -13.37 12.98 -1.70
N VAL A 65 -14.69 13.13 -1.68
CA VAL A 65 -15.53 13.18 -2.86
C VAL A 65 -15.10 14.45 -3.60
N ASP A 66 -14.43 14.29 -4.75
CA ASP A 66 -14.35 15.34 -5.78
C ASP A 66 -15.66 15.37 -6.57
#